data_AF-A0AB33J8V4-F1
#
_entry.id   AF-A0AB33J8V4-F1
#
_cell.length_a   1.000
_cell.length_b   1.000
_cell.length_c   1.000
_cell.angle_alpha   90.00
_cell.angle_beta   90.00
_cell.angle_gamma   90.00
#
_symmetry.space_group_name_H-M   'P 1'
#
loop_
_entity.id
_entity.type
_entity.pdbx_description
1 polymer ?
#
loop_
_entity_poly.entity_id
_entity_poly.type
_entity_poly.pdbx_seq_one_letter_code
_entity_poly.pdbx_strand_id
1 'polypeptide(L)'
;MLDLKYEFSRSTEPFAKGYIVNAPNWDAESLSGDNPDAWMIMEVATFGTLSKMYKNLKNQLPQRSMIANDFGLYSAKEMSSWLEAISVLRNIIAHHSRLWNRSFSKQPMNLKGHRDKWLITPLSDNQKKKPYGVITAMLYLCNAVYPENQIKQKLLQLLESSTDIPYARLGFTGDWCKEPIWG
;
A
#
# COMPACT_ATOMS: atom_id res chain seq x y z
N MET A 1 15.43 -5.86 6.52
CA MET A 1 16.35 -4.84 7.10
C MET A 1 17.55 -4.68 6.18
N LEU A 2 18.20 -5.77 5.74
CA LEU A 2 19.21 -5.70 4.68
C LEU A 2 18.67 -5.16 3.35
N ASP A 3 17.44 -5.52 2.95
CA ASP A 3 16.78 -4.92 1.76
C ASP A 3 16.75 -3.38 1.81
N LEU A 4 16.58 -2.78 3.00
CA LEU A 4 16.57 -1.32 3.15
C LEU A 4 17.97 -0.72 2.97
N LYS A 5 19.01 -1.35 3.53
CA LYS A 5 20.40 -0.92 3.31
C LYS A 5 20.83 -1.09 1.85
N TYR A 6 20.38 -2.16 1.21
CA TYR A 6 20.60 -2.39 -0.21
C TYR A 6 19.92 -1.32 -1.07
N GLU A 7 18.64 -1.00 -0.82
CA GLU A 7 17.95 0.10 -1.51
C GLU A 7 18.62 1.45 -1.27
N PHE A 8 19.04 1.72 -0.02
CA PHE A 8 19.79 2.93 0.32
C PHE A 8 21.12 3.04 -0.44
N SER A 9 21.87 1.93 -0.54
CA SER A 9 23.14 1.87 -1.28
C SER A 9 22.99 2.16 -2.76
N ARG A 10 21.84 1.79 -3.33
CA ARG A 10 21.53 2.00 -4.76
C ARG A 10 20.87 3.33 -5.06
N SER A 11 20.53 4.11 -4.03
CA SER A 11 19.86 5.39 -4.20
C SER A 11 20.73 6.37 -4.99
N THR A 12 20.11 7.07 -5.93
CA THR A 12 20.76 8.15 -6.69
C THR A 12 20.71 9.48 -5.97
N GLU A 13 19.98 9.57 -4.86
CA GLU A 13 19.74 10.81 -4.12
C GLU A 13 21.04 11.39 -3.53
N PRO A 14 21.26 12.71 -3.65
CA PRO A 14 22.49 13.35 -3.18
C PRO A 14 22.77 13.13 -1.68
N PHE A 15 21.74 13.18 -0.83
CA PHE A 15 21.92 12.97 0.61
C PHE A 15 22.34 11.54 0.95
N ALA A 16 21.80 10.54 0.24
CA ALA A 16 22.13 9.15 0.47
C ALA A 16 23.58 8.86 0.07
N LYS A 17 24.01 9.36 -1.10
CA LYS A 17 25.42 9.29 -1.53
C LYS A 17 26.34 10.03 -0.57
N GLY A 18 25.94 11.21 -0.13
CA GLY A 18 26.69 12.03 0.83
C GLY A 18 26.87 11.32 2.17
N TYR A 19 25.83 10.65 2.67
CA TYR A 19 25.92 9.83 3.88
C TYR A 19 26.96 8.70 3.69
N ILE A 20 26.83 7.90 2.63
CA ILE A 20 27.70 6.73 2.40
C ILE A 20 29.18 7.14 2.29
N VAL A 21 29.48 8.24 1.60
CA VAL A 21 30.86 8.73 1.45
C VAL A 21 31.48 9.15 2.79
N ASN A 22 30.67 9.64 3.73
CA ASN A 22 31.13 10.12 5.04
C ASN A 22 31.02 9.07 6.16
N ALA A 23 30.54 7.86 5.86
CA ALA A 23 30.32 6.78 6.81
C ALA A 23 31.40 5.69 6.62
N PRO A 24 32.56 5.79 7.30
CA PRO A 24 33.71 4.92 7.06
C PRO A 24 33.44 3.43 7.38
N ASN A 25 32.47 3.13 8.25
CA ASN A 25 32.07 1.77 8.60
C ASN A 25 30.74 1.37 7.94
N TRP A 26 30.35 2.01 6.84
CA TRP A 26 29.16 1.63 6.08
C TRP A 26 29.35 0.26 5.42
N ASP A 27 28.39 -0.64 5.67
CA ASP A 27 28.30 -1.95 5.03
C ASP A 27 26.86 -2.22 4.59
N ALA A 28 26.62 -2.38 3.30
CA ALA A 28 25.30 -2.63 2.73
C ALA A 28 24.73 -4.01 3.09
N GLU A 29 25.59 -4.97 3.43
CA GLU A 29 25.25 -6.38 3.65
C GLU A 29 25.18 -6.76 5.14
N SER A 30 25.57 -5.85 6.03
CA SER A 30 25.51 -6.04 7.48
C SER A 30 24.71 -4.93 8.18
N LEU A 31 24.16 -5.26 9.35
CA LEU A 31 23.58 -4.28 10.27
C LEU A 31 24.61 -3.67 11.22
N SER A 32 25.84 -4.19 11.26
CA SER A 32 26.93 -3.61 12.03
C SER A 32 27.44 -2.31 11.41
N GLY A 33 28.18 -1.52 12.21
CA GLY A 33 28.84 -0.31 11.74
C GLY A 33 27.88 0.88 11.58
N ASP A 34 28.20 1.74 10.63
CA ASP A 34 27.47 2.98 10.41
C ASP A 34 26.12 2.66 9.73
N ASN A 35 25.04 3.22 10.29
CA ASN A 35 23.69 3.09 9.75
C ASN A 35 23.03 4.46 9.69
N PRO A 36 22.41 4.83 8.56
CA PRO A 36 21.72 6.10 8.43
C PRO A 36 20.51 6.14 9.35
N ASP A 37 20.15 7.35 9.74
CA ASP A 37 18.94 7.57 10.52
C ASP A 37 17.72 7.00 9.79
N ALA A 38 16.72 6.58 10.57
CA ALA A 38 15.53 5.94 10.03
C ALA A 38 14.84 6.79 8.94
N TRP A 39 14.78 8.11 9.11
CA TRP A 39 14.14 9.01 8.13
C TRP A 39 14.84 8.97 6.76
N MET A 40 16.17 8.89 6.72
CA MET A 40 16.93 8.82 5.46
C MET A 40 16.65 7.51 4.71
N ILE A 41 16.56 6.39 5.44
CA ILE A 41 16.21 5.09 4.87
C ILE A 41 14.77 5.11 4.35
N MET A 42 13.85 5.66 5.13
CA MET A 42 12.43 5.69 4.78
C MET A 42 12.15 6.51 3.51
N GLU A 43 12.94 7.55 3.25
CA GLU A 43 12.81 8.39 2.06
C GLU A 43 13.10 7.63 0.75
N VAL A 44 14.08 6.72 0.77
CA VAL A 44 14.51 5.95 -0.41
C VAL A 44 13.85 4.57 -0.49
N ALA A 45 13.26 4.10 0.61
CA ALA A 45 12.68 2.78 0.70
C ALA A 45 11.49 2.64 -0.25
N THR A 46 11.45 1.53 -0.99
CA THR A 46 10.29 1.25 -1.82
C THR A 46 9.09 0.85 -0.95
N PHE A 47 7.88 1.19 -1.40
CA PHE A 47 6.66 0.76 -0.73
C PHE A 47 6.58 -0.76 -0.54
N GLY A 48 7.12 -1.54 -1.49
CA GLY A 48 7.19 -3.00 -1.39
C GLY A 48 8.10 -3.47 -0.26
N THR A 49 9.24 -2.82 -0.06
CA THR A 49 10.15 -3.13 1.05
C THR A 49 9.56 -2.72 2.39
N LEU A 50 8.87 -1.58 2.47
CA LEU A 50 8.13 -1.17 3.68
C LEU A 50 6.99 -2.15 4.03
N SER A 51 6.24 -2.61 3.03
CA SER A 51 5.21 -3.64 3.19
C SER A 51 5.79 -4.94 3.77
N LYS A 52 6.92 -5.42 3.24
CA LYS A 52 7.64 -6.58 3.77
C LYS A 52 8.16 -6.33 5.19
N MET A 53 8.71 -5.16 5.46
CA MET A 53 9.21 -4.79 6.79
C MET A 53 8.10 -4.91 7.83
N TYR A 54 6.95 -4.27 7.59
CA TYR A 54 5.80 -4.33 8.48
C TYR A 54 5.29 -5.75 8.71
N LYS A 55 5.25 -6.56 7.64
CA LYS A 55 4.85 -7.98 7.71
C LYS A 55 5.79 -8.81 8.59
N ASN A 56 7.09 -8.52 8.54
CA ASN A 56 8.15 -9.24 9.25
C ASN A 56 8.42 -8.71 10.67
N LEU A 57 7.76 -7.64 11.10
CA LEU A 57 7.78 -7.24 12.51
C LEU A 57 7.27 -8.39 13.38
N LYS A 58 7.94 -8.62 14.53
CA LYS A 58 7.55 -9.68 15.46
C LYS A 58 6.09 -9.52 15.85
N ASN A 59 5.32 -10.60 15.81
CA ASN A 59 3.87 -10.58 16.10
C ASN A 59 3.55 -10.06 17.51
N GLN A 60 4.47 -10.21 18.46
CA GLN A 60 4.32 -9.77 19.85
C GLN A 60 4.60 -8.27 20.05
N LEU A 61 5.10 -7.56 19.03
CA LEU A 61 5.36 -6.12 19.13
C LEU A 61 4.02 -5.35 19.12
N PRO A 62 3.66 -4.66 20.23
CA PRO A 62 2.39 -3.94 20.31
C PRO A 62 2.29 -2.83 19.26
N GLN A 63 3.41 -2.22 18.87
CA GLN A 63 3.47 -1.15 17.88
C GLN A 63 2.87 -1.56 16.54
N ARG A 64 3.02 -2.83 16.16
CA ARG A 64 2.44 -3.36 14.92
C ARG A 64 0.90 -3.30 14.96
N SER A 65 0.30 -3.66 16.10
CA SER A 65 -1.14 -3.57 16.29
C SER A 65 -1.61 -2.11 16.46
N MET A 66 -0.81 -1.27 17.11
CA MET A 66 -1.10 0.17 17.24
C MET A 66 -1.22 0.83 15.87
N ILE A 67 -0.25 0.62 14.98
CA ILE A 67 -0.30 1.13 13.61
C ILE A 67 -1.60 0.70 12.92
N ALA A 68 -1.96 -0.59 12.96
CA ALA A 68 -3.22 -1.04 12.35
C ALA A 68 -4.46 -0.35 12.96
N ASN A 69 -4.46 -0.15 14.28
CA ASN A 69 -5.55 0.54 14.97
C ASN A 69 -5.65 2.01 14.58
N ASP A 70 -4.52 2.72 14.43
CA ASP A 70 -4.49 4.13 14.03
C ASP A 70 -5.22 4.35 12.69
N PHE A 71 -5.08 3.39 11.77
CA PHE A 71 -5.80 3.36 10.50
C PHE A 71 -7.25 2.86 10.60
N GLY A 72 -7.73 2.42 11.77
CA GLY A 72 -9.09 1.91 11.97
C GLY A 72 -9.29 0.44 11.60
N LEU A 73 -8.21 -0.36 11.52
CA LEU A 73 -8.27 -1.80 11.27
C LEU A 73 -8.32 -2.60 12.57
N TYR A 74 -8.87 -3.82 12.53
CA TYR A 74 -9.02 -4.67 13.71
C TYR A 74 -7.73 -5.42 14.07
N SER A 75 -6.86 -5.65 13.10
CA SER A 75 -5.64 -6.42 13.34
C SER A 75 -4.45 -6.00 12.49
N ALA A 76 -3.26 -6.21 13.02
CA ALA A 76 -2.01 -6.10 12.28
C ALA A 76 -1.97 -6.99 11.02
N LYS A 77 -2.71 -8.12 11.04
CA LYS A 77 -2.80 -9.05 9.91
C LYS A 77 -3.56 -8.43 8.73
N GLU A 78 -4.63 -7.68 9.00
CA GLU A 78 -5.37 -6.92 7.99
C GLU A 78 -4.47 -5.88 7.34
N MET A 79 -3.84 -5.02 8.14
CA MET A 79 -2.91 -4.01 7.63
C MET A 79 -1.81 -4.63 6.77
N SER A 80 -1.21 -5.74 7.22
CA SER A 80 -0.18 -6.44 6.45
C SER A 80 -0.69 -6.95 5.09
N SER A 81 -1.91 -7.49 5.07
CA SER A 81 -2.54 -7.99 3.85
C SER A 81 -2.89 -6.85 2.88
N TRP A 82 -3.32 -5.70 3.39
CA TRP A 82 -3.67 -4.54 2.58
C TRP A 82 -2.43 -3.92 1.95
N LEU A 83 -1.38 -3.69 2.74
CA LEU A 83 -0.09 -3.18 2.23
C LEU A 83 0.50 -4.12 1.17
N GLU A 84 0.43 -5.44 1.38
CA GLU A 84 0.92 -6.42 0.40
C GLU A 84 0.12 -6.36 -0.91
N ALA A 85 -1.22 -6.28 -0.84
CA ALA A 85 -2.06 -6.16 -2.03
C ALA A 85 -1.83 -4.84 -2.79
N ILE A 86 -1.69 -3.72 -2.08
CA ILE A 86 -1.40 -2.40 -2.66
C ILE A 86 -0.03 -2.41 -3.33
N SER A 87 0.98 -3.02 -2.71
CA SER A 87 2.31 -3.19 -3.31
C SER A 87 2.25 -3.96 -4.63
N VAL A 88 1.47 -5.04 -4.69
CA VAL A 88 1.26 -5.80 -5.94
C VAL A 88 0.59 -4.93 -7.00
N LEU A 89 -0.48 -4.20 -6.65
CA LEU A 89 -1.16 -3.30 -7.57
C LEU A 89 -0.21 -2.22 -8.13
N ARG A 90 0.54 -1.54 -7.25
CA ARG A 90 1.54 -0.53 -7.62
C ARG A 90 2.56 -1.10 -8.60
N ASN A 91 3.11 -2.28 -8.32
CA ASN A 91 4.15 -2.88 -9.15
C ASN A 91 3.61 -3.24 -10.54
N ILE A 92 2.37 -3.75 -10.64
CA ILE A 92 1.73 -4.00 -11.94
C ILE A 92 1.62 -2.70 -12.75
N ILE A 93 1.21 -1.60 -12.11
CA ILE A 93 1.10 -0.29 -12.76
C ILE A 93 2.47 0.23 -13.20
N ALA A 94 3.48 0.14 -12.33
CA ALA A 94 4.84 0.60 -12.62
C ALA A 94 5.52 -0.17 -13.77
N HIS A 95 5.12 -1.42 -13.99
CA HIS A 95 5.54 -2.22 -15.14
C HIS A 95 4.59 -2.09 -16.34
N HIS A 96 3.74 -1.07 -16.37
CA HIS A 96 2.76 -0.79 -17.43
C HIS A 96 1.92 -2.03 -17.81
N SER A 97 1.68 -2.90 -16.84
CA SER A 97 1.01 -4.18 -17.06
C SER A 97 -0.50 -4.02 -16.98
N ARG A 98 -1.22 -4.83 -17.76
CA ARG A 98 -2.68 -4.82 -17.80
C ARG A 98 -3.33 -5.13 -16.44
N LEU A 99 -4.22 -4.24 -16.01
CA LEU A 99 -5.02 -4.39 -14.78
C LEU A 99 -6.39 -5.04 -15.00
N TRP A 100 -7.06 -4.72 -16.12
CA TRP A 100 -8.40 -5.25 -16.37
C TRP A 100 -8.38 -6.75 -16.61
N ASN A 101 -9.44 -7.43 -16.15
CA ASN A 101 -9.59 -8.88 -16.18
C ASN A 101 -8.48 -9.67 -15.46
N ARG A 102 -7.66 -9.02 -14.62
CA ARG A 102 -6.69 -9.70 -13.76
C ARG A 102 -7.38 -10.24 -12.51
N SER A 103 -6.86 -11.31 -11.94
CA SER A 103 -7.22 -11.82 -10.61
C SER A 103 -5.99 -11.73 -9.72
N PHE A 104 -6.10 -11.07 -8.57
CA PHE A 104 -4.99 -10.88 -7.64
C PHE A 104 -4.92 -12.06 -6.68
N SER A 105 -3.73 -12.64 -6.52
CA SER A 105 -3.47 -13.68 -5.52
C SER A 105 -3.37 -13.10 -4.11
N LYS A 106 -2.94 -11.84 -4.00
CA LYS A 106 -2.87 -11.06 -2.76
C LYS A 106 -4.03 -10.08 -2.74
N GLN A 107 -4.96 -10.29 -1.82
CA GLN A 107 -6.15 -9.48 -1.65
C GLN A 107 -6.24 -8.92 -0.23
N PRO A 108 -6.81 -7.74 -0.02
CA PRO A 108 -7.10 -7.20 1.31
C PRO A 108 -8.02 -8.15 2.09
N MET A 109 -7.60 -8.53 3.29
CA MET A 109 -8.42 -9.28 4.24
C MET A 109 -9.45 -8.37 4.90
N ASN A 110 -10.65 -8.88 5.17
CA ASN A 110 -11.67 -8.21 5.99
C ASN A 110 -11.82 -6.72 5.66
N LEU A 111 -12.38 -6.42 4.48
CA LEU A 111 -12.78 -5.06 4.09
C LEU A 111 -14.01 -4.61 4.91
N LYS A 112 -13.83 -4.54 6.23
CA LYS A 112 -14.76 -4.08 7.23
C LYS A 112 -13.94 -3.21 8.18
N GLY A 113 -14.08 -1.89 8.06
CA GLY A 113 -13.56 -0.98 9.09
C GLY A 113 -14.46 -1.02 10.32
N HIS A 114 -13.93 -0.58 11.46
CA HIS A 114 -14.71 -0.54 12.70
C HIS A 114 -15.12 0.85 13.16
N ARG A 115 -14.47 1.89 12.61
CA ARG A 115 -14.74 3.29 12.98
C ARG A 115 -15.94 3.84 12.21
N ASP A 116 -15.99 3.63 10.89
CA ASP A 116 -17.08 4.09 10.03
C ASP A 116 -17.52 3.01 9.03
N LYS A 117 -18.82 2.98 8.69
CA LYS A 117 -19.33 2.15 7.58
C LYS A 117 -18.98 2.80 6.25
N TRP A 118 -17.78 2.52 5.75
CA TRP A 118 -17.30 2.98 4.44
C TRP A 118 -17.72 2.04 3.28
N LEU A 119 -18.10 0.80 3.62
CA LEU A 119 -18.87 -0.10 2.77
C LEU A 119 -20.15 -0.51 3.50
N ILE A 120 -21.27 -0.39 2.79
CA ILE A 120 -22.58 -0.88 3.17
C ILE A 120 -22.71 -2.35 2.74
N THR A 121 -22.28 -2.67 1.51
CA THR A 121 -22.38 -4.02 0.96
C THR A 121 -21.06 -4.78 1.13
N PRO A 122 -21.07 -6.02 1.66
CA PRO A 122 -19.90 -6.87 1.63
C PRO A 122 -19.45 -7.13 0.19
N LEU A 123 -18.14 -7.02 -0.08
CA LEU A 123 -17.61 -7.36 -1.39
C LEU A 123 -17.89 -8.83 -1.74
N SER A 124 -18.29 -9.05 -2.99
CA SER A 124 -18.28 -10.40 -3.57
C SER A 124 -16.86 -10.97 -3.66
N ASP A 125 -16.74 -12.30 -3.70
CA ASP A 125 -15.43 -12.95 -3.83
C ASP A 125 -14.71 -12.60 -5.14
N ASN A 126 -15.47 -12.26 -6.19
CA ASN A 126 -14.90 -11.71 -7.41
C ASN A 126 -14.31 -10.32 -7.15
N GLN A 127 -15.05 -9.40 -6.54
CA GLN A 127 -14.57 -8.03 -6.26
C GLN A 127 -13.31 -7.99 -5.38
N LYS A 128 -13.21 -8.89 -4.39
CA LYS A 128 -12.01 -9.03 -3.53
C LYS A 128 -10.75 -9.36 -4.33
N LYS A 129 -10.89 -10.14 -5.40
CA LYS A 129 -9.80 -10.58 -6.28
C LYS A 129 -9.52 -9.61 -7.43
N LYS A 130 -10.26 -8.51 -7.55
CA LYS A 130 -10.15 -7.53 -8.63
C LYS A 130 -9.50 -6.23 -8.13
N PRO A 131 -9.01 -5.35 -9.04
CA PRO A 131 -8.49 -4.04 -8.67
C PRO A 131 -9.39 -3.27 -7.71
N TYR A 132 -10.71 -3.36 -7.88
CA TYR A 132 -11.70 -2.74 -7.00
C TYR A 132 -11.41 -2.95 -5.51
N GLY A 133 -11.22 -4.20 -5.06
CA GLY A 133 -10.97 -4.48 -3.64
C GLY A 133 -9.67 -3.84 -3.13
N VAL A 134 -8.62 -3.84 -3.95
CA VAL A 134 -7.31 -3.26 -3.59
C VAL A 134 -7.37 -1.74 -3.58
N ILE A 135 -7.98 -1.11 -4.59
CA ILE A 135 -8.15 0.34 -4.69
C ILE A 135 -9.01 0.85 -3.53
N THR A 136 -10.06 0.11 -3.22
CA THR A 136 -10.95 0.39 -2.08
C THR A 136 -10.17 0.39 -0.75
N ALA A 137 -9.34 -0.63 -0.50
CA ALA A 137 -8.45 -0.66 0.66
C ALA A 137 -7.46 0.52 0.68
N MET A 138 -6.88 0.86 -0.47
CA MET A 138 -5.95 1.98 -0.62
C MET A 138 -6.62 3.31 -0.29
N LEU A 139 -7.81 3.57 -0.83
CA LEU A 139 -8.58 4.78 -0.56
C LEU A 139 -8.89 4.93 0.92
N TYR A 140 -9.26 3.84 1.59
CA TYR A 140 -9.50 3.85 3.03
C TYR A 140 -8.27 4.28 3.82
N LEU A 141 -7.09 3.71 3.51
CA LEU A 141 -5.84 4.09 4.18
C LEU A 141 -5.45 5.54 3.86
N CYS A 142 -5.65 6.00 2.62
CA CYS A 142 -5.37 7.38 2.23
C CYS A 142 -6.27 8.38 2.97
N ASN A 143 -7.55 8.07 3.15
CA ASN A 143 -8.48 8.92 3.89
C ASN A 143 -8.11 9.00 5.38
N ALA A 144 -7.57 7.92 5.96
CA ALA A 144 -7.08 7.93 7.33
C ALA A 144 -5.81 8.80 7.51
N VAL A 145 -4.97 8.90 6.48
CA VAL A 145 -3.74 9.73 6.50
C VAL A 145 -4.06 11.19 6.21
N TYR A 146 -4.85 11.45 5.18
CA TYR A 146 -5.21 12.80 4.75
C TYR A 146 -6.65 12.79 4.21
N PRO A 147 -7.65 13.15 5.05
CA PRO A 147 -9.07 13.10 4.65
C PRO A 147 -9.41 13.95 3.41
N GLU A 148 -8.73 15.09 3.24
CA GLU A 148 -8.93 16.04 2.13
C GLU A 148 -8.19 15.65 0.84
N ASN A 149 -7.72 14.40 0.71
CA ASN A 149 -7.04 13.94 -0.49
C ASN A 149 -7.98 13.89 -1.70
N GLN A 150 -7.42 14.10 -2.89
CA GLN A 150 -8.19 14.10 -4.15
C GLN A 150 -8.15 12.76 -4.89
N ILE A 151 -7.65 11.68 -4.28
CA ILE A 151 -7.39 10.41 -4.98
C ILE A 151 -8.70 9.81 -5.50
N LYS A 152 -9.77 9.83 -4.67
CA LYS A 152 -11.11 9.39 -5.07
C LYS A 152 -11.59 10.13 -6.32
N GLN A 153 -11.57 11.46 -6.28
CA GLN A 153 -12.05 12.31 -7.37
C GLN A 153 -11.27 12.07 -8.67
N LYS A 154 -9.92 12.00 -8.58
CA LYS A 154 -9.06 11.72 -9.75
C LYS A 154 -9.31 10.34 -10.34
N LEU A 155 -9.56 9.32 -9.49
CA LEU A 155 -9.90 7.98 -9.97
C LEU A 155 -11.26 7.97 -10.68
N LEU A 156 -12.28 8.64 -10.13
CA LEU A 156 -13.60 8.73 -10.77
C LEU A 156 -13.52 9.46 -12.11
N GLN A 157 -12.82 10.59 -12.18
CA GLN A 157 -12.58 11.31 -13.45
C GLN A 157 -11.82 10.46 -14.48
N LEU A 158 -10.84 9.67 -14.04
CA LEU A 158 -10.12 8.75 -14.92
C LEU A 158 -11.03 7.65 -15.46
N LEU A 159 -11.89 7.10 -14.60
CA LEU A 159 -12.88 6.11 -15.02
C LEU A 159 -13.82 6.75 -16.05
N GLU A 160 -14.45 7.87 -15.75
CA GLU A 160 -15.39 8.58 -16.63
C GLU A 160 -14.79 8.95 -18.00
N SER A 161 -13.52 9.37 -18.03
CA SER A 161 -12.82 9.71 -19.29
C SER A 161 -12.39 8.49 -20.11
N SER A 162 -12.37 7.29 -19.52
CA SER A 162 -11.96 6.06 -20.18
C SER A 162 -13.14 5.30 -20.79
N THR A 163 -13.50 5.60 -22.03
CA THR A 163 -14.64 4.96 -22.74
C THR A 163 -14.39 3.49 -23.11
N ASP A 164 -13.12 3.09 -23.24
CA ASP A 164 -12.74 1.80 -23.81
C ASP A 164 -12.56 0.67 -22.78
N ILE A 165 -12.63 1.00 -21.48
CA ILE A 165 -12.37 0.05 -20.39
C ILE A 165 -13.65 -0.20 -19.61
N PRO A 166 -14.27 -1.40 -19.74
CA PRO A 166 -15.44 -1.73 -18.94
C PRO A 166 -15.05 -1.82 -17.46
N TYR A 167 -15.52 -0.90 -16.61
CA TYR A 167 -15.17 -0.85 -15.18
C TYR A 167 -15.50 -2.16 -14.44
N ALA A 168 -16.52 -2.89 -14.92
CA ALA A 168 -16.86 -4.22 -14.44
C ALA A 168 -15.67 -5.20 -14.48
N ARG A 169 -14.77 -5.08 -15.47
CA ARG A 169 -13.55 -5.92 -15.58
C ARG A 169 -12.48 -5.57 -14.55
N LEU A 170 -12.58 -4.40 -13.93
CA LEU A 170 -11.78 -3.96 -12.79
C LEU A 170 -12.47 -4.30 -11.45
N GLY A 171 -13.69 -4.86 -11.47
CA GLY A 171 -14.47 -5.21 -10.27
C GLY A 171 -15.43 -4.12 -9.80
N PHE A 172 -15.57 -3.02 -10.55
CA PHE A 172 -16.59 -2.00 -10.28
C PHE A 172 -17.94 -2.51 -10.84
N THR A 173 -18.63 -3.31 -10.04
CA THR A 173 -19.88 -4.00 -10.41
C THR A 173 -20.98 -3.71 -9.40
N GLY A 174 -22.25 -3.82 -9.82
CA GLY A 174 -23.40 -3.51 -8.97
C GLY A 174 -23.46 -2.02 -8.62
N ASP A 175 -23.98 -1.73 -7.42
CA ASP A 175 -24.18 -0.37 -6.90
C ASP A 175 -22.92 0.23 -6.23
N TRP A 176 -21.73 -0.10 -6.75
CA TRP A 176 -20.45 0.32 -6.14
C TRP A 176 -20.33 1.84 -5.94
N CYS A 177 -20.94 2.64 -6.81
CA CYS A 177 -20.94 4.10 -6.72
C CYS A 177 -21.79 4.65 -5.58
N LYS A 178 -22.69 3.84 -5.01
CA LYS A 178 -23.51 4.21 -3.84
C LYS A 178 -22.81 3.90 -2.52
N GLU A 179 -21.68 3.21 -2.55
CA GLU A 179 -20.91 2.90 -1.34
C GLU A 179 -20.26 4.19 -0.79
N PRO A 180 -20.29 4.46 0.53
CA PRO A 180 -19.82 5.73 1.10
C PRO A 180 -18.36 6.07 0.80
N ILE A 181 -17.49 5.07 0.60
CA ILE A 181 -16.10 5.30 0.19
C ILE A 181 -15.98 5.88 -1.23
N TRP A 182 -16.98 5.66 -2.08
CA TRP A 182 -17.03 6.08 -3.48
C TRP A 182 -17.98 7.27 -3.73
N GLY A 183 -19.09 7.35 -2.98
CA GLY A 183 -20.09 8.42 -3.03
C GLY A 183 -19.71 9.71 -2.32
#